data_AF-A0A7W1N466-F1
#
_entry.id   AF-A0A7W1N466-F1
#
_cell.length_a   1.000
_cell.length_b   1.000
_cell.length_c   1.000
_cell.angle_alpha   90.00
_cell.angle_beta   90.00
_cell.angle_gamma   90.00
#
_symmetry.space_group_name_H-M   'P 1'
#
loop_
_entity.id
_entity.type
_entity.pdbx_description
1 polymer ?
#
loop_
_entity_poly.entity_id
_entity_poly.type
_entity_poly.pdbx_seq_one_letter_code
_entity_poly.pdbx_strand_id
1 'polypeptide(L)'
;LQRLRTTPRRGMRETYRCSACGGTKILHFAHIKDMAHDGMVDLALQKEVSMWSGLKHSAGALEAYVCRSCRLVEWHAISLVGVTTDGTEVIELDGTPDDDVRDPVPYR
;
A
#
# COMPACT_ATOMS: atom_id res chain seq x y z
N LEU A 1 24.20 -23.86 6.47
CA LEU A 1 23.20 -23.01 5.78
C LEU A 1 23.15 -21.66 6.47
N GLN A 2 23.91 -20.67 5.97
CA GLN A 2 23.94 -19.32 6.53
C GLN A 2 22.59 -18.64 6.25
N ARG A 3 21.84 -18.32 7.31
CA ARG A 3 20.67 -17.44 7.22
C ARG A 3 21.16 -16.09 6.74
N LEU A 4 20.90 -15.76 5.47
CA LEU A 4 21.05 -14.40 4.96
C LEU A 4 20.14 -13.52 5.83
N ARG A 5 20.75 -12.75 6.75
CA ARG A 5 20.07 -11.63 7.39
C ARG A 5 19.81 -10.61 6.28
N THR A 6 18.66 -10.71 5.63
CA THR A 6 18.15 -9.65 4.76
C THR A 6 17.97 -8.43 5.64
N THR A 7 18.92 -7.50 5.58
CA THR A 7 18.71 -6.16 6.12
C THR A 7 17.45 -5.63 5.45
N PRO A 8 16.45 -5.13 6.20
CA PRO A 8 15.24 -4.59 5.59
C PRO A 8 15.68 -3.52 4.59
N ARG A 9 15.36 -3.73 3.31
CA ARG A 9 15.59 -2.73 2.28
C ARG A 9 14.75 -1.52 2.67
N ARG A 10 15.41 -0.46 3.13
CA ARG A 10 14.75 0.83 3.35
C ARG A 10 14.20 1.31 2.01
N GLY A 11 12.95 1.76 2.01
CA GLY A 11 12.22 2.20 0.83
C GLY A 11 12.63 3.59 0.37
N MET A 12 12.01 4.04 -0.72
CA MET A 12 12.14 5.40 -1.23
C MET A 12 11.61 6.43 -0.25
N ARG A 13 10.59 6.09 0.56
CA ARG A 13 10.05 6.97 1.60
C ARG A 13 11.09 7.37 2.63
N GLU A 14 11.91 6.42 3.10
CA GLU A 14 12.91 6.74 4.13
C GLU A 14 14.23 7.25 3.57
N THR A 15 14.59 6.88 2.34
CA THR A 15 15.95 7.11 1.81
C THR A 15 16.03 8.09 0.66
N TYR A 16 14.90 8.46 0.06
CA TYR A 16 14.84 9.21 -1.20
C TYR A 16 15.72 8.62 -2.32
N ARG A 17 15.94 7.30 -2.28
CA ARG A 17 16.72 6.56 -3.27
C ARG A 17 15.97 5.31 -3.70
N CYS A 18 15.95 5.07 -5.00
CA CYS A 18 15.27 3.91 -5.57
C CYS A 18 15.93 2.60 -5.12
N SER A 19 15.17 1.72 -4.49
CA SER A 19 15.63 0.41 -4.01
C SER A 19 16.03 -0.55 -5.15
N ALA A 20 15.46 -0.38 -6.36
CA ALA A 20 15.83 -1.16 -7.54
C ALA A 20 17.08 -0.66 -8.29
N CYS A 21 17.14 0.61 -8.68
CA CYS A 21 18.22 1.12 -9.54
C CYS A 21 19.20 2.09 -8.87
N GLY A 22 18.97 2.48 -7.61
CA GLY A 22 19.79 3.45 -6.90
C GLY A 22 19.64 4.91 -7.34
N GLY A 23 18.70 5.23 -8.24
CA GLY A 23 18.42 6.60 -8.66
C GLY A 23 17.93 7.49 -7.52
N THR A 24 18.30 8.77 -7.53
CA THR A 24 18.01 9.74 -6.44
C THR A 24 16.95 10.79 -6.82
N LYS A 25 16.46 10.79 -8.06
CA LYS A 25 15.35 11.66 -8.48
C LYS A 25 14.03 10.93 -8.25
N ILE A 26 13.41 11.18 -7.11
CA ILE A 26 12.15 10.57 -6.69
C ILE A 26 11.03 11.61 -6.79
N LEU A 27 9.92 11.23 -7.43
CA LEU A 27 8.67 11.97 -7.38
C LEU A 27 7.86 11.49 -6.19
N HIS A 28 7.36 12.41 -5.39
CA HIS A 28 6.47 12.11 -4.27
C HIS A 28 5.07 12.63 -4.58
N PHE A 29 4.11 11.71 -4.54
CA PHE A 29 2.69 12.00 -4.65
C PHE A 29 2.10 11.89 -3.25
N ALA A 30 2.14 13.01 -2.52
CA ALA A 30 1.68 13.08 -1.13
C ALA A 30 0.18 12.81 -0.97
N HIS A 31 -0.62 13.20 -1.97
CA HIS A 31 -2.04 12.87 -2.07
C HIS A 31 -2.33 12.41 -3.48
N ILE A 32 -2.91 11.22 -3.60
CA ILE A 32 -3.34 10.65 -4.88
C ILE A 32 -4.85 10.73 -4.88
N LYS A 33 -5.41 11.52 -5.79
CA LYS A 33 -6.85 11.72 -5.87
C LYS A 33 -7.49 10.65 -6.74
N ASP A 34 -8.63 10.17 -6.30
CA ASP A 34 -9.46 9.19 -6.98
C ASP A 34 -10.92 9.65 -6.98
N MET A 35 -11.69 9.19 -7.97
CA MET A 35 -13.07 9.61 -8.15
C MET A 35 -13.98 8.81 -7.22
N ALA A 36 -14.76 9.51 -6.42
CA ALA A 36 -15.92 9.00 -5.72
C ALA A 36 -17.21 9.53 -6.37
N HIS A 37 -18.36 9.01 -5.91
CA HIS A 37 -19.66 9.39 -6.45
C HIS A 37 -19.96 10.90 -6.37
N ASP A 38 -19.45 11.57 -5.33
CA ASP A 38 -19.71 12.97 -4.98
C ASP A 38 -18.50 13.90 -5.18
N GLY A 39 -17.38 13.40 -5.70
CA GLY A 39 -16.21 14.24 -6.00
C GLY A 39 -14.88 13.50 -5.97
N MET A 40 -13.79 14.27 -5.93
CA MET A 40 -12.44 13.72 -5.80
C MET A 40 -12.09 13.53 -4.33
N VAL A 41 -11.71 12.31 -3.96
CA VAL A 41 -11.25 11.94 -2.61
C VAL A 41 -9.84 11.38 -2.67
N ASP A 42 -9.17 11.22 -1.54
CA ASP A 42 -7.89 10.52 -1.52
C ASP A 42 -8.11 9.03 -1.85
N LEU A 43 -7.21 8.47 -2.66
CA LEU A 43 -7.07 7.04 -2.84
C LEU A 43 -6.67 6.44 -1.50
N ALA A 44 -7.33 5.35 -1.12
CA ALA A 44 -7.22 4.78 0.22
C ALA A 44 -7.30 3.25 0.14
N LEU A 45 -6.76 2.56 1.15
CA LEU A 45 -6.75 1.10 1.24
C LEU A 45 -8.16 0.49 1.30
N GLN A 46 -9.08 1.15 2.00
CA GLN A 46 -10.45 0.68 2.16
C GLN A 46 -11.41 1.79 1.75
N LYS A 47 -12.37 1.46 0.89
CA LYS A 47 -13.45 2.34 0.47
C LYS A 47 -14.76 1.59 0.44
N GLU A 48 -15.78 2.15 1.07
CA GLU A 48 -17.14 1.65 0.96
C GLU A 48 -17.99 2.71 0.29
N VAL A 49 -18.64 2.33 -0.81
CA VAL A 49 -19.54 3.20 -1.56
C VAL A 49 -20.93 2.62 -1.46
N SER A 50 -21.88 3.47 -1.06
CA SER A 50 -23.30 3.15 -1.10
C SER A 50 -23.94 3.72 -2.36
N MET A 51 -24.83 2.95 -2.97
CA MET A 51 -25.55 3.37 -4.18
C MET A 51 -26.40 4.64 -3.96
N TRP A 52 -26.91 4.84 -2.74
CA TRP A 52 -27.87 5.91 -2.43
C TRP A 52 -27.26 7.16 -1.80
N SER A 53 -26.06 7.06 -1.22
CA SER A 53 -25.47 8.16 -0.44
C SER A 53 -23.98 8.37 -0.71
N GLY A 54 -23.47 7.82 -1.81
CA GLY A 54 -22.08 7.98 -2.22
C GLY A 54 -21.10 7.28 -1.27
N LEU A 55 -19.91 7.87 -1.14
CA LEU A 55 -18.83 7.34 -0.30
C LEU A 55 -19.26 7.32 1.17
N LYS A 56 -19.31 6.13 1.77
CA LYS A 56 -19.67 5.91 3.18
C LYS A 56 -18.47 5.85 4.09
N HIS A 57 -17.42 5.19 3.62
CA HIS A 57 -16.23 4.95 4.40
C HIS A 57 -15.00 5.06 3.50
N SER A 58 -13.95 5.67 4.02
CA SER A 58 -12.65 5.74 3.37
C SER A 58 -11.58 5.79 4.45
N ALA A 59 -10.69 4.80 4.47
CA ALA A 59 -9.63 4.69 5.45
C ALA A 59 -8.34 4.21 4.81
N GLY A 60 -7.21 4.62 5.39
CA GLY A 60 -5.90 4.22 4.89
C GLY A 60 -5.43 5.00 3.66
N ALA A 61 -5.51 6.33 3.68
CA ALA A 61 -5.09 7.18 2.55
C ALA A 61 -3.67 6.84 2.08
N LEU A 62 -3.47 6.79 0.77
CA LEU A 62 -2.22 6.36 0.13
C LEU A 62 -1.39 7.54 -0.37
N GLU A 63 -0.07 7.39 -0.23
CA GLU A 63 0.95 8.17 -0.92
C GLU A 63 1.80 7.25 -1.81
N ALA A 64 2.46 7.82 -2.82
CA ALA A 64 3.39 7.07 -3.67
C ALA A 64 4.70 7.80 -3.92
N TYR A 65 5.76 7.01 -4.08
CA TYR A 65 7.09 7.44 -4.46
C TYR A 65 7.46 6.78 -5.78
N VAL A 66 7.81 7.59 -6.79
CA VAL A 66 8.12 7.10 -8.14
C VAL A 66 9.54 7.47 -8.53
N CYS A 67 10.37 6.48 -8.84
CA CYS A 67 11.70 6.73 -9.37
C CYS A 67 11.62 7.28 -10.80
N ARG A 68 12.16 8.48 -11.07
CA ARG A 68 12.18 9.03 -12.44
C ARG A 68 13.02 8.20 -13.42
N SER A 69 14.02 7.47 -12.94
CA SER A 69 14.96 6.73 -13.81
C SER A 69 14.38 5.40 -14.29
N CYS A 70 13.91 4.55 -13.37
CA CYS A 70 13.44 3.20 -13.70
C CYS A 70 11.91 3.03 -13.59
N ARG A 71 11.19 4.08 -13.18
CA ARG A 71 9.72 4.11 -13.05
C ARG A 71 9.15 3.15 -12.01
N LEU A 72 9.98 2.59 -11.13
CA LEU A 72 9.49 1.84 -9.96
C LEU A 72 8.59 2.74 -9.12
N VAL A 73 7.42 2.23 -8.77
CA VAL A 73 6.43 2.86 -7.88
C VAL A 73 6.45 2.12 -6.55
N GLU A 74 6.55 2.88 -5.47
CA GLU A 74 6.45 2.39 -4.10
C GLU A 74 5.27 3.08 -3.41
N TRP A 75 4.37 2.29 -2.85
CA TRP A 75 3.13 2.74 -2.21
C TRP A 75 3.24 2.68 -0.69
N HIS A 76 2.67 3.66 0.00
CA HIS A 76 2.59 3.68 1.46
C HIS A 76 1.22 4.15 1.91
N ALA A 77 0.74 3.57 3.01
CA ALA A 77 -0.34 4.18 3.78
C ALA A 77 0.21 5.37 4.59
N ILE A 78 -0.46 6.51 4.47
CA ILE A 78 -0.16 7.72 5.24
C ILE A 78 -0.60 7.51 6.70
N SER A 79 -1.73 6.85 6.91
CA SER A 79 -2.33 6.51 8.20
C SER A 79 -3.05 5.18 8.09
N LEU A 80 -3.21 4.45 9.19
CA LEU A 80 -4.09 3.27 9.28
C LEU A 80 -5.35 3.53 10.12
N VAL A 81 -5.57 4.77 10.55
CA VAL A 81 -6.76 5.14 11.33
C VAL A 81 -8.02 4.82 10.53
N GLY A 82 -8.92 4.07 11.16
CA GLY A 82 -10.19 3.66 10.57
C GLY A 82 -10.12 2.44 9.66
N VAL A 83 -8.93 1.90 9.37
CA VAL A 83 -8.79 0.62 8.65
C VAL A 83 -9.15 -0.49 9.61
N THR A 84 -10.06 -1.36 9.19
CA THR A 84 -10.53 -2.49 9.99
C THR A 84 -10.26 -3.80 9.26
N THR A 85 -9.88 -4.84 9.98
CA THR A 85 -9.81 -6.19 9.43
C THR A 85 -11.22 -6.78 9.34
N ASP A 86 -11.49 -7.50 8.26
CA ASP A 86 -12.74 -8.25 8.06
C ASP A 86 -12.51 -9.77 8.02
N GLY A 87 -11.24 -10.20 8.05
CA GLY A 87 -10.87 -11.62 8.02
C GLY A 87 -10.98 -12.28 6.64
N THR A 88 -11.31 -11.52 5.59
CA THR A 88 -11.55 -12.00 4.23
C THR A 88 -10.79 -11.21 3.16
N GLU A 89 -11.09 -9.93 3.00
CA GLU A 89 -10.41 -9.00 2.08
C GLU A 89 -9.25 -8.28 2.79
N VAL A 90 -9.41 -8.01 4.09
CA VAL A 90 -8.38 -7.41 4.94
C VAL A 90 -8.07 -8.35 6.11
N ILE A 91 -6.91 -9.00 6.04
CA ILE A 91 -6.38 -9.91 7.06
C ILE A 91 -5.13 -9.32 7.71
N GLU A 92 -5.02 -9.46 9.03
CA GLU A 92 -3.80 -9.10 9.78
C GLU A 92 -2.85 -10.30 9.80
N LEU A 93 -1.59 -10.08 9.41
CA LEU A 93 -0.54 -11.09 9.45
C LEU A 93 0.43 -10.73 10.56
N ASP A 94 0.55 -11.58 11.58
CA ASP A 94 1.38 -11.34 12.77
C ASP A 94 2.84 -11.83 12.62
N GLY A 95 3.20 -12.30 11.42
CA GLY A 95 4.53 -12.79 11.09
C GLY A 95 4.84 -14.19 11.62
N THR A 96 3.86 -14.88 12.22
CA THR A 96 3.97 -16.32 12.45
C THR A 96 3.80 -17.05 11.10
N PRO A 97 4.69 -17.98 10.75
CA PRO A 97 4.53 -18.79 9.56
C PRO A 97 3.26 -19.64 9.72
N ASP A 98 2.31 -19.46 8.81
CA ASP A 98 1.11 -20.26 8.78
C ASP A 98 1.47 -21.62 8.14
N ASP A 99 1.81 -22.61 8.97
CA ASP A 99 2.23 -23.95 8.52
C ASP A 99 1.11 -24.69 7.74
N ASP A 100 -0.12 -24.16 7.74
CA ASP A 100 -1.30 -24.74 7.09
C ASP A 100 -1.78 -24.03 5.81
N VAL A 101 -1.13 -22.93 5.35
CA VAL A 101 -1.46 -22.32 4.05
C VAL A 101 -0.79 -23.11 2.93
N ARG A 102 -1.40 -24.26 2.58
CA ARG A 102 -1.14 -24.95 1.32
C ARG A 102 -1.70 -24.10 0.18
N ASP A 103 -0.77 -23.43 -0.50
CA ASP A 103 -0.93 -22.57 -1.67
C ASP A 103 -1.72 -21.28 -1.46
N PRO A 104 -1.13 -20.09 -1.73
CA PRO A 104 -1.92 -18.87 -1.83
C PRO A 104 -2.92 -19.03 -2.97
N VAL A 105 -4.20 -18.76 -2.67
CA VAL A 105 -5.26 -18.68 -3.69
C VAL A 105 -4.79 -17.72 -4.78
N PRO A 106 -4.76 -18.13 -6.06
CA PRO A 106 -4.40 -17.20 -7.12
C PRO A 106 -5.46 -16.10 -7.16
N TYR A 107 -5.09 -14.88 -6.81
CA TYR A 107 -5.90 -13.69 -7.08
C TYR A 107 -6.15 -13.66 -8.59
N ARG A 108 -7.42 -13.83 -9.01
CA ARG A 108 -7.86 -13.74 -10.40
C ARG A 108 -8.21 -12.32 -10.77
#